data_AF-A0A2X4UQ15-F1
#
_entry.id   AF-A0A2X4UQ15-F1
#
_cell.length_a   1.000
_cell.length_b   1.000
_cell.length_c   1.000
_cell.angle_alpha   90.00
_cell.angle_beta   90.00
_cell.angle_gamma   90.00
#
_symmetry.space_group_name_H-M   'P 1'
#
loop_
_entity.id
_entity.type
_entity.pdbx_description
1 polymer ?
#
loop_
_entity_poly.entity_id
_entity_poly.type
_entity_poly.pdbx_seq_one_letter_code
_entity_poly.pdbx_strand_id
1 'polypeptide(L)'
;MTADQVREVMEKLARDLWLDVKGVDLGDFPVMTFAEAMRRYGSDKPDLRNPLELVDVADLVKDVEFKVFSGPANDAKGRVAAICVPGGAQLTRKLIDEYGTFVNIYGAKGLPG
;
A
#
# COMPACT_ATOMS: atom_id res chain seq x y z
N MET A 1 14.00 14.99 25.70
CA MET A 1 14.06 14.80 24.25
C MET A 1 12.86 13.96 23.85
N THR A 2 11.93 14.51 23.07
CA THR A 2 10.72 13.81 22.61
C THR A 2 11.02 13.00 21.33
N ALA A 3 10.12 12.10 20.94
CA ALA A 3 10.25 11.37 19.68
C ALA A 3 10.37 12.32 18.47
N ASP A 4 9.70 13.47 18.52
CA ASP A 4 9.71 14.46 17.44
C ASP A 4 11.08 15.13 17.33
N GLN A 5 11.67 15.51 18.48
CA GLN A 5 13.02 16.09 18.53
C GLN A 5 14.08 15.10 18.04
N VAL A 6 13.92 13.80 18.34
CA VAL A 6 14.83 12.76 17.81
C VAL A 6 14.70 12.66 16.29
N ARG A 7 13.48 12.68 15.75
CA ARG A 7 13.24 12.61 14.30
C ARG A 7 13.83 13.82 13.58
N GLU A 8 13.69 15.02 14.13
CA GLU A 8 14.26 16.24 13.55
C GLU A 8 15.78 16.15 13.37
N VAL A 9 16.50 15.67 14.41
CA VAL A 9 17.96 15.49 14.34
C VAL A 9 18.35 14.43 13.32
N MET A 10 17.63 13.30 13.28
CA MET A 10 17.92 12.21 12.36
C MET A 10 17.60 12.56 10.90
N GLU A 11 16.51 13.29 10.67
CA GLU A 11 16.13 13.80 9.35
C GLU A 11 17.17 14.79 8.83
N LYS A 12 17.61 15.74 9.67
CA LYS A 12 18.68 16.67 9.31
C LYS A 12 19.95 15.93 8.90
N LEU A 13 20.37 14.93 9.66
CA LEU A 13 21.54 14.11 9.31
C LEU A 13 21.39 13.43 7.94
N ALA A 14 20.22 12.85 7.66
CA ALA A 14 19.97 12.19 6.37
C ALA A 14 19.96 13.20 5.21
N ARG A 15 19.33 14.36 5.37
CA ARG A 15 19.32 15.42 4.36
C ARG A 15 20.72 15.94 4.05
N ASP A 16 21.49 16.27 5.09
CA ASP A 16 22.87 16.75 4.95
C ASP A 16 23.74 15.70 4.23
N LEU A 17 23.63 14.42 4.61
CA LEU A 17 24.39 13.34 3.99
C LEU A 17 24.07 13.18 2.49
N TRP A 18 22.80 13.25 2.10
CA TRP A 18 22.41 13.16 0.68
C TRP A 18 22.89 14.37 -0.12
N LEU A 19 22.84 15.56 0.48
CA LEU A 19 23.34 16.77 -0.14
C LEU A 19 24.86 16.70 -0.34
N ASP A 20 25.61 16.28 0.67
CA ASP A 20 27.08 16.21 0.64
C ASP A 20 27.59 15.12 -0.33
N VAL A 21 26.95 13.95 -0.34
CA VAL A 21 27.44 12.79 -1.11
C VAL A 21 26.88 12.76 -2.54
N LYS A 22 25.64 13.22 -2.74
CA LYS A 22 24.93 13.11 -4.02
C LYS A 22 24.52 14.46 -4.61
N GLY A 23 24.63 15.56 -3.88
CA GLY A 23 24.15 16.87 -4.34
C GLY A 23 22.64 16.95 -4.48
N VAL A 24 21.90 16.08 -3.78
CA VAL A 24 20.43 15.99 -3.87
C VAL A 24 19.81 16.52 -2.58
N ASP A 25 18.96 17.54 -2.69
CA ASP A 25 18.08 17.97 -1.61
C ASP A 25 16.84 17.07 -1.58
N LEU A 26 16.63 16.37 -0.46
CA LEU A 26 15.48 15.49 -0.25
C LEU A 26 14.22 16.26 0.17
N GLY A 27 14.34 17.54 0.56
CA GLY A 27 13.24 18.28 1.18
C GLY A 27 12.88 17.73 2.57
N ASP A 28 11.71 18.11 3.05
CA ASP A 28 11.19 17.67 4.36
C ASP A 28 10.54 16.28 4.24
N PHE A 29 10.76 15.43 5.23
CA PHE A 29 10.27 14.05 5.17
C PHE A 29 8.77 13.99 5.48
N PRO A 30 7.95 13.38 4.61
CA PRO A 30 6.54 13.20 4.92
C PRO A 30 6.37 12.25 6.10
N VAL A 31 5.53 12.65 7.06
CA VAL A 31 5.18 11.83 8.22
C VAL A 31 3.84 11.13 7.96
N MET A 32 3.85 9.81 8.04
CA MET A 32 2.66 8.97 7.87
C MET A 32 2.47 8.08 9.09
N THR A 33 1.23 7.95 9.55
CA THR A 33 0.93 7.01 10.63
C THR A 33 1.00 5.57 10.13
N PHE A 34 1.30 4.63 11.03
CA PHE A 34 1.25 3.20 10.69
C PHE A 34 -0.11 2.79 10.11
N ALA A 35 -1.20 3.27 10.71
CA ALA A 35 -2.56 2.99 10.25
C ALA A 35 -2.79 3.50 8.82
N GLU A 36 -2.31 4.70 8.50
CA GLU A 36 -2.43 5.25 7.15
C GLU A 36 -1.58 4.48 6.13
N ALA A 37 -0.33 4.15 6.47
CA ALA A 37 0.57 3.41 5.59
C ALA A 37 0.03 2.00 5.27
N MET A 38 -0.46 1.29 6.28
CA MET A 38 -1.12 -0.01 6.11
C MET A 38 -2.43 0.09 5.32
N ARG A 39 -3.20 1.16 5.54
CA ARG A 39 -4.44 1.38 4.79
C ARG A 39 -4.16 1.65 3.32
N ARG A 40 -3.28 2.60 2.99
CA ARG A 40 -3.05 3.06 1.60
C ARG A 40 -2.08 2.18 0.81
N TYR A 41 -1.12 1.52 1.46
CA TYR A 41 -0.06 0.80 0.75
C TYR A 41 0.12 -0.65 1.22
N GLY A 42 -0.53 -1.05 2.31
CA GLY A 42 -0.38 -2.41 2.84
C GLY A 42 1.04 -2.71 3.33
N SER A 43 1.81 -1.67 3.63
CA SER A 43 3.20 -1.75 4.06
C SER A 43 3.50 -0.70 5.11
N ASP A 44 4.29 -1.08 6.10
CA ASP A 44 4.87 -0.20 7.13
C ASP A 44 6.08 0.60 6.63
N LYS A 45 6.56 0.30 5.41
CA LYS A 45 7.65 0.97 4.70
C LYS A 45 7.24 1.26 3.24
N PRO A 46 6.22 2.12 3.03
CA PRO A 46 5.66 2.35 1.71
C PRO A 46 6.69 2.96 0.75
N ASP A 47 6.74 2.45 -0.48
CA ASP A 47 7.51 3.09 -1.56
C ASP A 47 6.67 4.20 -2.20
N LEU A 48 6.87 5.43 -1.73
CA LEU A 48 6.12 6.61 -2.19
C LEU A 48 6.40 7.01 -3.65
N ARG A 49 7.34 6.35 -4.33
CA ARG A 49 7.57 6.55 -5.78
C ARG A 49 6.55 5.78 -6.62
N ASN A 50 5.92 4.74 -6.05
CA ASN A 50 4.84 4.02 -6.70
C ASN A 50 3.52 4.76 -6.43
N PRO A 51 2.83 5.29 -7.45
CA PRO A 51 1.60 6.05 -7.26
C PRO A 51 0.38 5.18 -6.94
N LEU A 52 0.51 3.85 -6.98
CA LEU A 52 -0.59 2.92 -6.74
C LEU A 52 -0.95 2.88 -5.25
N GLU A 53 -2.26 2.98 -4.98
CA GLU A 53 -2.82 2.91 -3.63
C GLU A 53 -3.91 1.84 -3.53
N LEU A 54 -4.06 1.29 -2.33
CA LEU A 54 -5.18 0.47 -1.90
C LEU A 54 -6.36 1.36 -1.52
N VAL A 55 -7.51 1.08 -2.10
CA VAL A 55 -8.78 1.75 -1.81
C VAL A 55 -9.73 0.77 -1.15
N ASP A 56 -10.24 1.12 0.03
CA ASP A 56 -11.24 0.32 0.72
C ASP A 56 -12.58 0.36 -0.01
N VAL A 57 -13.16 -0.81 -0.28
CA VAL A 57 -14.43 -0.96 -1.01
C VAL A 57 -15.39 -1.94 -0.33
N ALA A 58 -15.07 -2.33 0.90
CA ALA A 58 -15.85 -3.31 1.66
C ALA A 58 -17.31 -2.89 1.85
N ASP A 59 -17.56 -1.60 2.08
CA ASP A 59 -18.89 -1.00 2.19
C ASP A 59 -19.77 -1.19 0.95
N LEU A 60 -19.16 -1.22 -0.23
CA LEU A 60 -19.86 -1.41 -1.51
C LEU A 60 -20.25 -2.86 -1.79
N VAL A 61 -19.64 -3.82 -1.10
CA VAL A 61 -19.76 -5.26 -1.41
C VAL A 61 -20.27 -6.09 -0.24
N LYS A 62 -20.90 -5.48 0.76
CA LYS A 62 -21.46 -6.20 1.91
C LYS A 62 -22.59 -7.16 1.52
N ASP A 63 -23.47 -6.72 0.63
CA ASP A 63 -24.72 -7.40 0.30
C ASP A 63 -24.64 -8.22 -1.01
N VAL A 64 -23.45 -8.38 -1.59
CA VAL A 64 -23.28 -9.16 -2.82
C VAL A 64 -23.34 -10.66 -2.52
N GLU A 65 -23.94 -11.44 -3.42
CA GLU A 65 -24.02 -12.90 -3.29
C GLU A 65 -22.64 -13.57 -3.34
N PHE A 66 -21.65 -12.89 -3.91
CA PHE A 66 -20.29 -13.40 -4.03
C PHE A 66 -19.56 -13.39 -2.67
N LYS A 67 -19.60 -14.54 -1.98
CA LYS A 67 -19.08 -14.74 -0.62
C LYS A 67 -17.61 -14.39 -0.41
N VAL A 68 -16.79 -14.40 -1.47
CA VAL A 68 -15.38 -13.99 -1.40
C VAL A 68 -15.26 -12.50 -1.03
N PHE A 69 -16.23 -11.68 -1.43
CA PHE A 69 -16.29 -10.26 -1.04
C PHE A 69 -17.18 -10.04 0.19
N SER A 70 -18.41 -10.56 0.19
CA SER A 70 -19.35 -10.30 1.30
C SER A 70 -18.91 -10.92 2.62
N GLY A 71 -18.12 -12.00 2.62
CA GLY A 71 -17.55 -12.57 3.84
C GLY A 71 -16.62 -11.58 4.56
N PRO A 72 -15.47 -11.21 3.97
CA PRO A 72 -14.56 -10.23 4.56
C PRO A 72 -15.16 -8.84 4.76
N ALA A 73 -16.13 -8.43 3.93
CA ALA A 73 -16.79 -7.13 4.07
C ALA A 73 -17.69 -7.01 5.30
N ASN A 74 -18.22 -8.13 5.80
CA ASN A 74 -19.06 -8.18 7.00
C ASN A 74 -18.31 -8.64 8.27
N ASP A 75 -17.04 -9.05 8.14
CA ASP A 75 -16.19 -9.37 9.29
C ASP A 75 -15.51 -8.09 9.81
N ALA A 76 -15.64 -7.80 11.11
CA ALA A 76 -14.99 -6.66 11.76
C ALA A 76 -13.45 -6.74 11.72
N LYS A 77 -12.88 -7.94 11.53
CA LYS A 77 -11.44 -8.17 11.31
C LYS A 77 -11.08 -8.33 9.83
N GLY A 78 -12.07 -8.28 8.95
CA GLY A 78 -11.92 -8.41 7.51
C GLY A 78 -11.73 -7.08 6.80
N ARG A 79 -11.27 -7.14 5.56
CA ARG A 79 -11.07 -5.99 4.68
C ARG A 79 -11.25 -6.43 3.23
N VAL A 80 -11.87 -5.57 2.43
CA VAL A 80 -11.86 -5.68 0.96
C VAL A 80 -11.27 -4.39 0.41
N ALA A 81 -10.11 -4.51 -0.24
CA ALA A 81 -9.40 -3.39 -0.84
C ALA A 81 -9.13 -3.66 -2.32
N ALA A 82 -9.21 -2.61 -3.13
CA ALA A 82 -8.93 -2.64 -4.55
C ALA A 82 -7.67 -1.83 -4.87
N ILE A 83 -6.94 -2.22 -5.91
CA ILE A 83 -5.87 -1.43 -6.52
C ILE A 83 -6.26 -1.16 -7.97
N CYS A 84 -6.30 0.11 -8.37
CA CYS A 84 -6.53 0.48 -9.76
C CYS A 84 -5.18 0.60 -10.49
N VAL A 85 -4.92 -0.29 -11.45
CA VAL A 85 -3.69 -0.26 -12.25
C VAL A 85 -3.95 0.52 -13.54
N PRO A 86 -3.35 1.71 -13.74
CA PRO A 86 -3.50 2.46 -14.98
C PRO A 86 -3.05 1.62 -16.19
N GLY A 87 -3.90 1.51 -17.21
CA GLY A 87 -3.63 0.67 -18.38
C GLY A 87 -3.76 -0.85 -18.13
N GLY A 88 -4.15 -1.27 -16.92
CA GLY A 88 -4.27 -2.68 -16.53
C GLY A 88 -5.26 -3.49 -17.39
N ALA A 89 -6.21 -2.83 -18.06
CA ALA A 89 -7.12 -3.49 -19.00
C ALA A 89 -6.41 -4.15 -20.21
N GLN A 90 -5.15 -3.79 -20.48
CA GLN A 90 -4.34 -4.39 -21.54
C GLN A 90 -3.57 -5.64 -21.09
N LEU A 91 -3.65 -6.01 -19.80
CA LEU A 91 -2.97 -7.18 -19.29
C LEU A 91 -3.51 -8.45 -19.95
N THR A 92 -2.60 -9.30 -20.41
CA THR A 92 -2.97 -10.61 -20.96
C THR A 92 -3.48 -11.52 -19.84
N ARG A 93 -4.31 -12.50 -20.19
CA ARG A 93 -4.80 -13.49 -19.22
C ARG A 93 -3.66 -14.20 -18.48
N LYS A 94 -2.57 -14.50 -19.20
CA LYS A 94 -1.36 -15.11 -18.63
C LYS A 94 -0.77 -14.25 -17.50
N LEU A 95 -0.62 -12.94 -17.70
CA LEU A 95 -0.11 -12.03 -16.67
C LEU A 95 -1.04 -11.97 -15.45
N ILE A 96 -2.36 -11.98 -15.67
CA ILE A 96 -3.35 -12.00 -14.59
C ILE A 96 -3.21 -13.29 -13.75
N ASP A 97 -3.04 -14.44 -14.40
CA ASP A 97 -2.84 -15.73 -13.71
C ASP A 97 -1.50 -15.76 -12.94
N GLU A 98 -0.45 -15.15 -13.50
CA GLU A 98 0.85 -14.97 -12.81
C GLU A 98 0.70 -14.09 -11.56
N TYR A 99 -0.02 -12.97 -11.64
CA TYR A 99 -0.31 -12.13 -10.48
C TYR A 99 -1.16 -12.85 -9.43
N GLY A 100 -2.15 -13.64 -9.86
CA GLY A 100 -2.93 -14.50 -8.97
C GLY A 100 -2.04 -15.49 -8.21
N THR A 101 -1.07 -16.10 -8.90
CA THR A 101 -0.10 -17.01 -8.28
C THR A 101 0.82 -16.28 -7.30
N PHE A 102 1.26 -15.06 -7.64
CA PHE A 102 2.11 -14.25 -6.79
C PHE A 102 1.44 -13.90 -5.46
N VAL A 103 0.18 -13.45 -5.47
CA VAL A 103 -0.52 -13.07 -4.22
C VAL A 103 -0.83 -14.26 -3.32
N ASN A 104 -0.94 -15.48 -3.88
CA ASN A 104 -1.15 -16.70 -3.08
C ASN A 104 0.01 -16.98 -2.13
N ILE A 105 1.24 -16.58 -2.47
CA ILE A 105 2.42 -16.72 -1.60
C ILE A 105 2.24 -15.93 -0.29
N TYR A 106 1.43 -14.86 -0.32
CA TYR A 106 1.11 -14.01 0.81
C TYR A 106 -0.19 -14.39 1.52
N GLY A 107 -0.77 -15.56 1.20
CA GLY A 107 -1.95 -16.11 1.87
C GLY A 107 -3.29 -15.68 1.28
N ALA A 108 -3.31 -14.97 0.15
CA ALA A 108 -4.54 -14.71 -0.59
C ALA A 108 -5.13 -16.03 -1.12
N LYS A 109 -6.45 -16.17 -1.09
CA LYS A 109 -7.17 -17.36 -1.63
C LYS A 109 -7.50 -17.22 -3.13
N GLY A 110 -7.15 -16.10 -3.73
CA GLY A 110 -7.35 -15.79 -5.14
C GLY A 110 -7.23 -14.29 -5.42
N LEU A 111 -7.04 -13.96 -6.70
CA LEU A 111 -7.09 -12.60 -7.21
C LEU A 111 -8.23 -12.51 -8.22
N PRO A 112 -9.40 -11.96 -7.86
CA PRO A 112 -10.46 -11.70 -8.83
C PRO A 112 -9.95 -10.63 -9.81
N GLY A 113 -10.03 -10.96 -11.11
CA GLY A 113 -9.62 -10.09 -12.21
C GLY A 113 -10.76 -9.26 -12.78
#